data_AF-A0A0N8Q5T4-F1
#
_entry.id   AF-A0A0N8Q5T4-F1
#
_cell.length_a   1.000
_cell.length_b   1.000
_cell.length_c   1.000
_cell.angle_alpha   90.00
_cell.angle_beta   90.00
_cell.angle_gamma   90.00
#
_symmetry.space_group_name_H-M   'P 1'
#
loop_
_entity.id
_entity.type
_entity.pdbx_description
1 polymer ?
#
loop_
_entity_poly.entity_id
_entity_poly.type
_entity_poly.pdbx_seq_one_letter_code
_entity_poly.pdbx_strand_id
1 'polypeptide(L)' 'MGIGGISIWQLLIILAIIVLLFGTKKLRGIGSDLGGAVKGFKKAVSDEDKQSDAIQNKSESDKVTDSEKKHDKV' A
#
# COMPACT_ATOMS: atom_id res chain seq x y z
N MET A 1 -20.64 -23.66 -17.13
CA MET A 1 -20.64 -23.38 -15.67
C MET A 1 -19.45 -22.49 -15.36
N GLY A 2 -19.60 -21.18 -15.58
CA GLY A 2 -18.54 -20.22 -15.26
C GLY A 2 -18.58 -19.84 -13.78
N ILE A 3 -17.47 -19.29 -13.29
CA ILE A 3 -17.29 -18.66 -11.97
C ILE A 3 -18.30 -17.53 -11.64
N GLY A 4 -19.27 -17.23 -12.51
CA GLY A 4 -20.29 -16.19 -12.34
C GLY A 4 -21.44 -16.52 -11.37
N GLY A 5 -21.37 -17.66 -10.66
CA GLY A 5 -22.34 -18.03 -9.61
C GLY A 5 -21.95 -17.59 -8.19
N ILE A 6 -20.72 -17.08 -8.01
CA ILE A 6 -20.26 -16.61 -6.70
C ILE A 6 -20.74 -15.17 -6.54
N SER A 7 -21.92 -14.99 -5.95
CA SER A 7 -22.41 -13.65 -5.62
C SER A 7 -21.59 -13.06 -4.47
N ILE A 8 -21.46 -11.73 -4.48
CA ILE A 8 -20.75 -10.96 -3.43
C ILE A 8 -21.29 -11.30 -2.03
N TRP A 9 -22.59 -11.61 -1.93
CA TRP A 9 -23.25 -11.97 -0.68
C TRP A 9 -22.73 -13.27 -0.05
N GLN A 10 -22.42 -14.29 -0.85
CA GLN A 10 -21.84 -15.54 -0.36
C GLN A 10 -20.42 -15.31 0.15
N LEU A 11 -19.62 -14.50 -0.55
CA LEU A 11 -18.26 -14.16 -0.12
C LEU A 11 -18.25 -13.44 1.24
N LEU A 12 -19.19 -12.53 1.50
CA LEU A 12 -19.32 -11.86 2.79
C LEU A 12 -19.66 -12.83 3.93
N ILE A 13 -20.56 -13.78 3.68
CA ILE A 13 -20.93 -14.81 4.68
C ILE A 13 -19.73 -15.72 4.99
N ILE A 14 -18.99 -16.15 3.97
CA ILE A 14 -17.78 -16.96 4.14
C ILE A 14 -16.71 -16.18 4.90
N LEU A 15 -16.50 -14.91 4.55
CA LEU A 15 -15.57 -14.02 5.26
C LEU A 15 -15.96 -13.87 6.73
N ALA A 16 -17.24 -13.69 7.04
CA ALA A 16 -17.72 -13.57 8.42
C ALA A 16 -17.42 -14.84 9.24
N ILE A 17 -17.60 -16.03 8.66
CA ILE A 17 -17.26 -17.31 9.30
C ILE A 17 -15.75 -17.39 9.56
N ILE A 18 -14.91 -17.05 8.59
CA ILE A 18 -13.44 -17.05 8.76
C ILE A 18 -13.02 -16.08 9.87
N VAL A 19 -13.61 -14.88 9.91
CA VAL A 19 -13.33 -13.88 10.95
C VAL A 19 -13.75 -14.38 12.33
N LEU A 20 -14.87 -15.10 12.44
CA LEU A 20 -15.33 -15.69 13.70
C LEU A 20 -14.41 -16.84 14.17
N LEU A 21 -13.95 -17.70 13.26
CA LEU A 21 -13.08 -18.84 13.59
C LEU A 21 -11.68 -18.40 14.02
N PHE A 22 -11.07 -17.48 13.27
CA PHE A 22 -9.70 -17.03 13.51
C PHE A 22 -9.63 -15.83 14.47
N GLY A 23 -10.74 -15.13 14.68
CA GLY A 23 -10.84 -13.90 15.44
C GLY A 23 -10.23 -12.70 14.73
N THR A 24 -10.74 -11.50 15.00
CA THR A 24 -10.27 -10.24 14.39
C THR A 24 -8.83 -9.89 14.78
N LYS A 25 -8.35 -10.33 15.96
CA LYS A 25 -6.97 -10.07 16.42
C LYS A 25 -5.93 -10.70 15.51
N LYS A 26 -6.14 -11.97 15.11
CA LYS A 26 -5.18 -12.71 14.27
C LYS A 26 -5.23 -12.23 12.82
N LEU A 27 -6.43 -11.96 12.31
CA LEU A 27 -6.63 -11.37 10.98
C LEU A 27 -6.04 -9.97 10.87
N ARG A 28 -6.11 -9.14 11.92
CA ARG A 28 -5.55 -7.79 11.90
C ARG A 28 -4.02 -7.78 11.89
N GLY A 29 -3.37 -8.69 12.62
CA GLY A 29 -1.91 -8.83 12.56
C GLY A 29 -1.46 -9.17 11.14
N ILE A 30 -1.92 -10.32 10.62
CA ILE A 30 -1.54 -10.82 9.29
C ILE A 30 -2.02 -9.86 8.18
N GLY A 31 -3.20 -9.26 8.33
CA GLY A 31 -3.75 -8.30 7.39
C GLY A 31 -3.01 -6.96 7.37
N SER A 32 -2.38 -6.55 8.47
CA SER A 32 -1.54 -5.34 8.48
C SER A 32 -0.24 -5.57 7.73
N ASP A 33 0.38 -6.74 7.90
CA ASP A 33 1.63 -7.09 7.23
C ASP A 33 1.42 -7.30 5.72
N LEU A 34 0.40 -8.09 5.35
CA LEU A 34 0.03 -8.30 3.94
C LEU A 34 -0.51 -7.00 3.32
N GLY A 35 -1.33 -6.25 4.06
CA GLY A 35 -1.87 -4.98 3.60
C GLY A 35 -0.80 -3.93 3.36
N GLY A 36 0.24 -3.88 4.21
CA GLY A 36 1.41 -3.02 4.02
C GLY A 36 2.17 -3.34 2.73
N ALA A 37 2.44 -4.63 2.49
CA ALA A 37 3.12 -5.10 1.27
C ALA A 37 2.33 -4.78 0.00
N VAL A 38 1.02 -5.08 0.00
CA VAL A 38 0.12 -4.80 -1.14
C VAL A 38 -0.05 -3.29 -1.36
N LYS A 39 -0.07 -2.47 -0.29
CA LYS A 39 -0.12 -1.00 -0.41
C LYS A 39 1.12 -0.44 -1.07
N GLY A 40 2.31 -0.95 -0.72
CA GLY A 40 3.58 -0.59 -1.36
C GLY A 40 3.58 -0.97 -2.84
N PHE A 41 3.15 -2.19 -3.16
CA PHE A 41 3.01 -2.66 -4.54
C PHE A 41 2.04 -1.80 -5.37
N LYS A 42 0.83 -1.54 -4.86
CA LYS A 42 -0.14 -0.67 -5.54
C LYS A 42 0.42 0.72 -5.76
N LYS A 43 1.16 1.27 -4.79
CA LYS A 43 1.77 2.60 -4.91
C LYS A 43 2.85 2.62 -5.98
N ALA A 44 3.74 1.63 -6.02
CA ALA A 44 4.77 1.54 -7.04
C ALA A 44 4.17 1.42 -8.46
N VAL A 45 3.18 0.55 -8.64
CA VAL A 45 2.49 0.40 -9.94
C VAL A 45 1.74 1.69 -10.32
N SER A 46 1.01 2.29 -9.39
CA SER A 46 0.31 3.56 -9.66
C SER A 46 1.24 4.76 -9.84
N ASP A 47 2.45 4.77 -9.25
CA ASP A 47 3.46 5.81 -9.47
C ASP A 47 4.18 5.62 -10.80
N GLU A 48 4.39 4.39 -11.29
CA GLU A 48 4.87 4.14 -12.66
C GLU A 48 3.85 4.60 -13.72
N ASP A 49 2.56 4.32 -13.50
CA ASP A 49 1.48 4.81 -14.36
C ASP A 49 1.45 6.35 -14.37
N LYS A 50 1.60 6.99 -13.20
CA LYS A 50 1.64 8.46 -13.08
C LYS A 50 2.94 9.09 -13.55
N GLN A 51 4.07 8.40 -13.48
CA GLN A 51 5.35 8.90 -13.99
C GLN A 51 5.33 9.01 -15.51
N SER A 52 4.47 8.25 -16.20
CA SER A 52 4.22 8.39 -17.63
C SER A 52 3.46 9.68 -17.99
N ASP A 53 2.63 10.21 -17.08
CA ASP A 53 1.87 11.47 -17.25
C ASP A 53 2.49 12.69 -16.53
N ALA A 54 3.39 12.49 -15.56
CA ALA A 54 3.92 13.54 -14.68
C ALA A 54 5.29 14.12 -15.10
N ILE A 55 5.88 13.71 -16.24
CA ILE A 55 7.11 14.35 -16.77
C ILE A 55 6.87 15.85 -17.11
N GLN A 56 5.62 16.32 -17.16
CA GLN A 56 5.32 17.73 -17.47
C GLN A 56 5.13 18.66 -16.26
N ASN A 57 5.09 18.21 -14.99
CA ASN A 57 4.68 19.11 -13.89
C ASN A 57 5.27 18.84 -12.49
N LYS A 58 6.55 18.46 -12.34
CA LYS A 58 7.18 18.48 -11.01
C LYS A 58 8.69 18.70 -11.01
N SER A 59 9.12 19.81 -11.58
CA SER A 59 10.44 20.41 -11.31
C SER A 59 10.26 21.70 -10.50
N GLU A 60 9.65 21.62 -9.32
CA GLU A 60 9.83 22.64 -8.29
C GLU A 60 9.47 22.04 -6.92
N SER A 61 10.25 22.39 -5.89
CA SER A 61 10.13 21.95 -4.49
C SER A 61 10.84 20.65 -4.13
N ASP A 62 12.18 20.74 -3.99
CA ASP A 62 12.88 20.39 -2.75
C ASP A 62 14.37 20.85 -2.86
N LYS A 63 14.57 22.17 -2.73
CA LYS A 63 15.81 22.73 -2.17
C LYS A 63 15.47 23.18 -0.74
N VAL A 64 16.50 23.16 0.12
CA VAL A 64 16.51 23.46 1.57
C VAL A 64 16.15 22.21 2.39
N THR A 65 17.12 21.44 2.93
CA THR A 65 17.92 21.87 4.07
C THR A 65 19.16 20.97 4.26
N ASP A 66 20.33 21.61 4.16
CA ASP A 66 21.50 21.48 5.04
C ASP A 66 22.07 20.09 5.40
N SER A 67 23.15 19.75 4.71
CA SER A 67 24.24 18.94 5.27
C SER A 67 25.42 19.86 5.54
N GLU A 68 25.64 20.29 6.78
CA GLU A 68 26.97 20.75 7.22
C GLU A 68 27.24 20.47 8.70
N LYS A 69 27.62 19.22 9.01
CA LYS A 69 28.54 18.93 10.13
C LYS A 69 29.75 18.19 9.58
N LYS A 70 30.86 18.93 9.37
CA LYS A 70 32.24 18.59 9.76
C LYS A 70 33.30 19.30 8.90
N HIS A 71 33.90 20.37 9.43
CA HIS A 71 35.29 20.84 9.18
C HIS A 71 35.50 22.10 10.06
N ASP A 72 36.62 22.49 10.63
CA ASP A 72 37.86 21.88 11.12
C ASP A 72 38.44 22.93 12.09
N LYS A 73 39.34 22.47 12.96
CA LYS A 73 40.31 23.19 13.78
C LYS A 73 40.83 24.53 13.22
N VAL A 74 40.81 25.59 14.03
CA VAL A 74 41.87 26.62 14.18
C VAL A 74 41.82 27.23 15.57
#